data_AF-A0A961U008-F1
#
_entry.id   AF-A0A961U008-F1
#
_cell.length_a   1.000
_cell.length_b   1.000
_cell.length_c   1.000
_cell.angle_alpha   90.00
_cell.angle_beta   90.00
_cell.angle_gamma   90.00
#
_symmetry.space_group_name_H-M   'P 1'
#
loop_
_entity.id
_entity.type
_entity.pdbx_description
1 polymer ?
#
loop_
_entity_poly.entity_id
_entity_poly.type
_entity_poly.pdbx_seq_one_letter_code
_entity_poly.pdbx_strand_id
1 'polypeptide(L)' 'DTVYCWSHIVDRSPLEGRADLGALRIRTIATKDLPCTDFPEPGGEAEASVLLDFDYWALMPRKVS' A
#
# COMPACT_ATOMS: atom_id res chain seq x y z
N ASP A 1 5.32 15.40 -15.09
CA ASP A 1 4.94 14.11 -14.54
C ASP A 1 4.67 14.24 -13.06
N THR A 2 3.41 14.09 -12.68
CA THR A 2 2.98 13.97 -11.29
C THR A 2 2.74 12.50 -10.98
N VAL A 3 3.31 12.03 -9.87
CA VAL A 3 3.11 10.66 -9.40
C VAL A 3 2.02 10.67 -8.33
N TYR A 4 0.97 9.89 -8.57
CA TYR A 4 -0.09 9.62 -7.60
C TYR A 4 0.07 8.20 -7.09
N CYS A 5 -0.34 7.95 -5.84
CA CYS A 5 -0.29 6.62 -5.26
C CYS A 5 -1.56 6.31 -4.48
N TRP A 6 -1.90 5.02 -4.43
CA TRP A 6 -2.87 4.48 -3.49
C TRP A 6 -2.37 3.17 -2.91
N SER A 7 -2.89 2.80 -1.75
CA SER A 7 -2.46 1.59 -1.04
C SER A 7 -3.66 0.80 -0.54
N HIS A 8 -3.55 -0.53 -0.55
CA HIS A 8 -4.45 -1.40 0.18
C HIS A 8 -3.68 -2.23 1.22
N ILE A 9 -4.34 -2.45 2.35
CA ILE A 9 -3.83 -3.32 3.41
C ILE A 9 -4.19 -4.76 3.05
N VAL A 10 -3.19 -5.53 2.65
CA VAL A 10 -3.32 -6.95 2.26
C VAL A 10 -3.48 -7.82 3.51
N ASP A 11 -2.68 -7.55 4.54
CA ASP A 11 -2.63 -8.38 5.75
C ASP A 11 -2.17 -7.56 6.97
N ARG A 12 -2.40 -8.11 8.17
CA ARG A 12 -1.97 -7.55 9.45
C ARG A 12 -1.46 -8.68 10.33
N SER A 13 -0.27 -8.51 10.89
CA SER A 13 0.36 -9.52 11.73
C SER A 13 0.80 -8.94 13.08
N PRO A 14 0.53 -9.62 14.21
CA PRO A 14 1.17 -9.28 15.48
C PRO A 14 2.68 -9.58 15.42
N LEU A 15 3.47 -8.82 16.16
CA LEU A 15 4.89 -9.11 16.32
C LEU A 15 5.13 -9.89 17.61
N GLU A 16 5.84 -11.01 17.49
CA GLU A 16 6.23 -11.80 18.65
C GLU A 16 7.07 -10.98 19.62
N GLY A 17 6.74 -11.04 20.92
CA GLY A 17 7.43 -10.28 21.96
C GLY A 17 7.17 -8.78 21.97
N ARG A 18 6.30 -8.24 21.10
CA ARG A 18 5.99 -6.79 21.02
C ARG A 18 4.49 -6.53 20.99
N ALA A 19 3.94 -6.06 22.11
CA ALA A 19 2.53 -5.66 22.21
C ALA A 19 2.26 -4.23 21.69
N ASP A 20 3.29 -3.39 21.66
CA ASP A 20 3.25 -1.99 21.24
C ASP A 20 3.39 -1.78 19.72
N LEU A 21 3.75 -2.83 18.97
CA LEU A 21 3.87 -2.80 17.52
C LEU A 21 3.10 -3.95 16.85
N GLY A 22 2.69 -3.73 15.62
CA GLY A 22 2.26 -4.76 14.67
C GLY A 22 2.85 -4.48 13.29
N ALA A 23 2.68 -5.41 12.37
CA ALA A 23 3.07 -5.26 10.98
C ALA A 23 1.83 -5.23 10.07
N LEU A 24 1.84 -4.34 9.07
CA LEU A 24 0.86 -4.32 7.98
C LEU A 24 1.56 -4.71 6.70
N ARG A 25 0.96 -5.63 5.94
CA ARG A 25 1.35 -5.87 4.55
C ARG A 25 0.57 -4.89 3.69
N ILE A 26 1.30 -4.03 2.99
CA ILE A 26 0.78 -2.93 2.21
C ILE A 26 1.19 -3.19 0.76
N ARG A 27 0.22 -3.21 -0.14
CA ARG A 27 0.47 -3.10 -1.58
C ARG A 27 0.13 -1.68 -2.01
N THR A 28 1.10 -1.01 -2.61
CA THR A 28 1.01 0.37 -3.08
C THR A 28 1.20 0.40 -4.57
N ILE A 29 0.26 1.04 -5.27
CA ILE A 29 0.33 1.26 -6.71
C ILE A 29 0.58 2.74 -6.95
N ALA A 30 1.53 3.04 -7.83
CA ALA A 30 1.83 4.40 -8.26
C ALA A 30 1.52 4.60 -9.74
N THR A 31 0.90 5.73 -10.08
CA THR A 31 0.52 6.10 -11.43
C THR A 31 1.10 7.45 -11.84
N LYS A 32 1.45 7.60 -13.12
CA LYS A 32 1.88 8.86 -13.74
C LYS A 32 0.69 9.60 -14.32
N ASP A 33 0.53 10.86 -13.92
CA ASP A 33 -0.45 11.82 -14.45
C ASP A 33 -1.92 11.28 -14.46
N LEU A 34 -2.21 10.32 -13.58
CA LEU A 34 -3.53 9.72 -13.39
C LEU A 34 -3.83 9.70 -11.88
N PRO A 35 -4.78 10.51 -11.39
CA PRO A 35 -5.21 10.47 -10.00
C PRO A 35 -5.76 9.10 -9.59
N CYS A 36 -5.49 8.67 -8.35
CA CYS A 36 -5.91 7.36 -7.85
C CYS A 36 -7.32 7.34 -7.23
N THR A 37 -8.23 8.21 -7.69
CA THR A 37 -9.61 8.28 -7.16
C THR A 37 -10.39 6.99 -7.36
N ASP A 38 -10.09 6.26 -8.44
CA ASP A 38 -10.77 5.02 -8.82
C ASP A 38 -9.92 3.77 -8.57
N PHE A 39 -8.84 3.90 -7.77
CA PHE A 39 -7.93 2.79 -7.44
C PHE A 39 -7.43 2.00 -8.68
N PRO A 40 -6.73 2.68 -9.62
CA PRO A 40 -6.25 2.04 -10.84
C PRO A 40 -5.32 0.85 -10.55
N GLU A 41 -5.55 -0.27 -11.24
CA GLU A 41 -4.79 -1.52 -11.07
C GLU A 41 -3.96 -1.84 -12.34
N PRO A 42 -2.81 -2.53 -12.17
CA PRO A 42 -2.07 -3.10 -13.28
C PRO A 42 -2.89 -4.14 -14.04
N GLY A 43 -2.66 -4.25 -15.35
CA GLY A 43 -3.36 -5.16 -16.25
C GLY A 43 -4.78 -4.72 -16.64
N GLY A 44 -5.24 -3.57 -16.14
CA GLY A 44 -6.51 -2.94 -16.51
C GLY A 44 -6.35 -1.81 -17.52
N GLU A 45 -7.41 -0.99 -17.65
CA GLU A 45 -7.43 0.18 -18.55
C GLU A 45 -6.34 1.22 -18.21
N ALA A 46 -5.87 1.22 -16.96
CA ALA A 46 -4.87 2.17 -16.45
C ALA A 46 -3.41 1.71 -16.61
N GLU A 47 -3.14 0.53 -17.19
CA GLU A 47 -1.79 -0.07 -17.27
C GLU A 47 -0.73 0.91 -17.80
N ALA A 48 -1.05 1.68 -18.83
CA ALA A 48 -0.13 2.64 -19.43
C ALA A 48 0.31 3.77 -18.48
N SER A 49 -0.48 4.03 -17.44
CA SER A 49 -0.17 5.02 -16.39
C SER A 49 0.51 4.40 -15.18
N VAL A 50 0.50 3.07 -15.01
CA VAL A 50 1.12 2.41 -13.84
C VAL A 50 2.65 2.48 -13.94
N LEU A 51 3.28 2.98 -12.88
CA LEU A 51 4.73 3.06 -12.73
C LEU A 51 5.29 2.02 -11.77
N LEU A 52 4.49 1.63 -10.77
CA LEU A 52 4.92 0.79 -9.67
C LEU A 52 3.74 -0.02 -9.14
N ASP A 53 4.01 -1.29 -8.88
CA ASP A 53 3.21 -2.15 -8.01
C ASP A 53 4.16 -2.72 -6.94
N PHE A 54 3.99 -2.30 -5.70
CA PHE A 54 4.93 -2.59 -4.62
C PHE A 54 4.25 -3.17 -3.40
N ASP A 55 4.59 -4.42 -3.07
CA ASP A 55 4.08 -5.16 -1.92
C ASP A 55 5.16 -5.29 -0.84
N TYR A 56 4.90 -4.76 0.34
CA TYR A 56 5.87 -4.65 1.42
C TYR A 56 5.22 -4.71 2.81
N TRP A 57 6.04 -5.02 3.82
CA TRP A 57 5.64 -4.93 5.22
C TRP A 57 6.12 -3.61 5.84
N ALA A 58 5.26 -2.98 6.64
CA ALA A 58 5.59 -1.80 7.45
C ALA A 58 5.19 -2.02 8.91
N LEU A 59 5.97 -1.47 9.85
CA LEU A 59 5.66 -1.50 11.27
C LEU A 59 4.72 -0.35 11.64
N MET A 60 3.72 -0.65 12.46
CA MET A 60 2.74 0.34 12.93
C MET A 60 2.57 0.23 14.46
N PRO A 61 2.58 1.36 15.19
CA PRO A 61 2.23 1.39 16.60
C PRO A 61 0.83 0.83 16.87
N ARG A 62 0.70 0.05 17.95
CA ARG A 62 -0.57 -0.45 18.45
C ARG A 62 -0.93 0.30 19.74
N LYS A 63 -2.22 0.53 19.94
CA LYS A 63 -2.71 0.97 21.26
C LYS A 63 -2.44 -0.15 22.26
N VAL A 64 -1.59 0.13 23.25
CA VAL A 64 -1.43 -0.72 24.42
C VAL A 64 -2.41 -0.19 25.46
N SER A 65 -3.51 -0.91 25.66
CA SER A 65 -4.47 -0.65 26.74
C SER A 65 -4.01 -1.29 28.03
#